data_AF-A0A7J6TI48-F1
#
_entry.id   AF-A0A7J6TI48-F1
#
_cell.length_a   1.000
_cell.length_b   1.000
_cell.length_c   1.000
_cell.angle_alpha   90.00
_cell.angle_beta   90.00
_cell.angle_gamma   90.00
#
_symmetry.space_group_name_H-M   'P 1'
#
loop_
_entity.id
_entity.type
_entity.pdbx_description
1 polymer ?
#
loop_
_entity_poly.entity_id
_entity_poly.type
_entity_poly.pdbx_seq_one_letter_code
_entity_poly.pdbx_strand_id
1 'polypeptide(L)'
;FFRLRPEYNTRIFLAGGSYAGHFIPPLAAKLKRRSSVVRLEGILLGNPSVVPEIQWRCFPKVLLENGIVSREEFELLEKKAENCASLAHMCGMVRKALDANETVDPCLLENFERN
;
A
#
# COMPACT_ATOMS: atom_id res chain seq x y z
N PHE A 1 -7.49 -2.21 25.64
CA PHE A 1 -6.57 -3.33 25.84
C PHE A 1 -5.65 -3.12 27.05
N PHE A 2 -4.63 -2.26 26.99
CA PHE A 2 -3.61 -2.13 28.05
C PHE A 2 -4.14 -1.77 29.44
N ARG A 3 -5.26 -1.05 29.56
CA ARG A 3 -5.95 -0.83 30.86
C ARG A 3 -6.46 -2.12 31.51
N LEU A 4 -6.88 -3.10 30.71
CA LEU A 4 -7.41 -4.38 31.18
C LEU A 4 -6.34 -5.45 31.33
N ARG A 5 -5.18 -5.26 30.67
CA ARG A 5 -4.06 -6.20 30.64
C ARG A 5 -2.76 -5.46 30.94
N PRO A 6 -2.60 -4.93 32.17
CA PRO A 6 -1.46 -4.11 32.55
C PRO A 6 -0.14 -4.87 32.53
N GLU A 7 -0.16 -6.21 32.54
CA GLU A 7 1.02 -7.06 32.39
C GLU A 7 1.72 -6.88 31.02
N TYR A 8 1.03 -6.35 30.02
CA TYR A 8 1.59 -5.98 28.71
C TYR A 8 1.89 -4.49 28.59
N ASN A 9 2.11 -3.77 29.70
CA ASN A 9 2.57 -2.38 29.70
C ASN A 9 4.05 -2.29 29.28
N THR A 10 4.29 -2.59 28.00
CA THR A 10 5.62 -2.90 27.49
C THR A 10 5.91 -2.14 26.20
N ARG A 11 7.14 -2.38 25.72
CA ARG A 11 7.53 -2.22 24.32
C ARG A 11 6.59 -3.01 23.41
N ILE A 12 6.17 -2.42 22.30
CA ILE A 12 5.35 -3.07 21.28
C ILE A 12 5.97 -2.92 19.90
N PHE A 13 5.63 -3.86 19.02
CA PHE A 13 5.91 -3.81 17.59
C PHE A 13 4.58 -3.88 16.84
N LEU A 14 4.47 -3.15 15.73
CA LEU A 14 3.32 -3.28 14.83
C LEU A 14 3.74 -4.09 13.62
N ALA A 15 3.07 -5.20 13.37
CA ALA A 15 3.34 -6.05 12.21
C ALA A 15 2.09 -6.25 11.37
N GLY A 16 2.27 -6.38 10.07
CA GLY A 16 1.19 -6.69 9.14
C GLY A 16 1.68 -6.77 7.70
N GLY A 17 0.78 -7.12 6.79
CA GLY A 17 1.11 -7.15 5.36
C GLY A 17 -0.04 -6.69 4.49
N SER A 18 0.21 -6.63 3.17
CA SER A 18 -0.78 -6.17 2.19
C SER A 18 -1.35 -4.80 2.59
N TYR A 19 -2.67 -4.67 2.76
CA TYR A 19 -3.34 -3.43 3.08
C TYR A 19 -2.96 -2.84 4.45
N ALA A 20 -2.31 -3.61 5.33
CA ALA A 20 -1.76 -3.09 6.59
C ALA A 20 -0.75 -1.96 6.38
N GLY A 21 -0.15 -1.84 5.20
CA GLY A 21 0.67 -0.69 4.81
C GLY A 21 -0.07 0.66 4.84
N HIS A 22 -1.40 0.67 4.75
CA HIS A 22 -2.24 1.86 4.95
C HIS A 22 -2.52 2.17 6.42
N PHE A 23 -2.49 1.17 7.31
CA PHE A 23 -2.89 1.33 8.71
C PHE A 23 -1.71 1.51 9.67
N ILE A 24 -0.64 0.73 9.48
CA ILE A 24 0.48 0.67 10.42
C ILE A 24 1.28 1.98 10.44
N PRO A 25 1.67 2.59 9.31
CA PRO A 25 2.39 3.87 9.32
C PRO A 25 1.64 5.02 10.02
N PRO A 26 0.37 5.31 9.73
CA PRO A 26 -0.34 6.39 10.44
C PRO A 26 -0.61 6.05 11.91
N LEU A 27 -0.83 4.78 12.26
CA LEU A 27 -0.93 4.35 13.66
C LEU A 27 0.39 4.55 14.40
N ALA A 28 1.51 4.14 13.82
CA ALA A 28 2.84 4.36 14.36
C ALA A 28 3.15 5.85 14.58
N ALA A 29 2.80 6.70 13.61
CA ALA A 29 2.95 8.14 13.72
C ALA A 29 2.12 8.73 14.88
N LYS A 30 0.88 8.25 15.08
CA LYS A 30 0.03 8.66 16.21
C LYS A 30 0.61 8.22 17.55
N LEU A 31 1.12 6.99 17.66
CA LEU A 31 1.72 6.45 18.89
C LEU A 31 3.02 7.17 19.26
N LYS A 32 3.83 7.58 18.27
CA LYS A 32 5.07 8.34 18.52
C LYS A 32 4.81 9.78 18.98
N ARG A 33 3.72 10.40 18.52
CA ARG A 33 3.37 11.80 18.83
C ARG A 33 2.65 12.00 20.16
N ARG A 34 1.99 10.98 20.69
CA ARG A 34 1.21 11.08 21.93
C ARG A 34 1.95 10.36 23.04
N SER A 35 1.88 10.92 24.26
CA SER A 35 2.23 10.14 25.44
C SER A 35 1.30 8.93 25.49
N SER A 36 1.90 7.77 25.30
CA SER A 36 1.25 6.49 25.12
C SER A 36 1.68 5.62 26.29
N VAL A 37 0.74 4.83 26.82
CA VAL A 37 1.04 3.86 27.89
C VAL A 37 2.09 2.86 27.40
N VAL A 38 2.10 2.57 26.09
CA VAL A 38 3.07 1.67 25.46
C VAL A 38 4.12 2.38 24.64
N ARG A 39 5.32 1.80 24.57
CA ARG A 39 6.42 2.31 23.75
C ARG A 39 6.50 1.54 22.44
N LEU A 40 6.37 2.21 21.30
CA LEU A 40 6.57 1.60 19.99
C LEU A 40 8.07 1.45 19.70
N GLU A 41 8.55 0.23 19.47
CA GLU A 41 9.94 -0.04 19.10
C GLU A 41 10.17 -0.11 17.60
N GLY A 42 9.16 -0.55 16.84
CA GLY A 42 9.33 -0.75 15.41
C GLY A 42 8.07 -1.20 14.72
N ILE A 43 8.14 -1.17 13.39
CA ILE A 43 7.12 -1.70 12.50
C ILE A 43 7.73 -2.75 11.57
N LEU A 44 6.97 -3.79 11.27
CA LEU A 44 7.33 -4.84 10.30
C LEU A 44 6.22 -4.94 9.26
N LEU A 45 6.57 -4.76 8.00
CA LEU A 45 5.60 -4.76 6.89
C LEU A 45 5.98 -5.82 5.85
N GLY A 46 5.14 -6.84 5.69
CA GLY A 46 5.30 -7.88 4.66
C GLY A 46 4.49 -7.55 3.41
N ASN A 47 5.13 -7.34 2.26
CA ASN A 47 4.49 -6.98 0.99
C ASN A 47 3.40 -5.90 1.14
N PRO A 48 3.70 -4.74 1.75
CA PRO A 48 2.68 -3.76 2.08
C PRO A 48 2.22 -2.97 0.83
N SER A 49 0.95 -2.59 0.80
CA SER A 49 0.45 -1.52 -0.05
C SER A 49 0.60 -0.20 0.71
N VAL A 50 1.50 0.68 0.25
CA VAL A 50 1.88 1.93 0.94
C VAL A 50 1.77 3.15 0.02
N VAL A 51 2.32 3.06 -1.19
CA VAL A 51 2.33 4.17 -2.16
C VAL A 51 1.95 3.60 -3.52
N PRO A 52 0.65 3.60 -3.86
CA PRO A 52 0.17 2.99 -5.10
C PRO A 52 0.83 3.56 -6.36
N GLU A 53 1.12 4.87 -6.40
CA GLU A 53 1.83 5.51 -7.52
C GLU A 53 3.14 4.79 -7.88
N ILE A 54 3.97 4.50 -6.88
CA ILE A 54 5.26 3.84 -7.09
C ILE A 54 5.03 2.36 -7.40
N GLN A 55 4.12 1.72 -6.66
CA GLN A 55 3.91 0.28 -6.76
C GLN A 55 3.33 -0.14 -8.11
N TRP A 56 2.43 0.65 -8.69
CA TRP A 56 1.87 0.36 -10.01
C TRP A 56 2.95 0.38 -11.10
N ARG A 57 3.86 1.36 -11.09
CA ARG A 57 4.98 1.42 -12.05
C ARG A 57 5.92 0.22 -11.96
N CYS A 58 6.08 -0.36 -10.77
CA CYS A 58 6.97 -1.51 -10.59
C CYS A 58 6.36 -2.84 -11.05
N PHE A 59 5.04 -2.98 -11.03
CA PHE A 59 4.38 -4.27 -11.19
C PHE A 59 4.66 -4.96 -12.54
N PRO A 60 4.55 -4.28 -13.71
CA PRO A 60 4.83 -4.90 -15.01
C PRO A 60 6.25 -5.46 -15.12
N LYS A 61 7.23 -4.73 -14.58
CA LYS A 61 8.63 -5.17 -14.59
C LYS A 61 8.85 -6.43 -13.76
N VAL A 62 8.23 -6.51 -12.57
CA VAL A 62 8.30 -7.71 -11.74
C VAL A 62 7.70 -8.91 -12.48
N LEU A 63 6.58 -8.74 -13.18
CA LEU A 63 5.98 -9.81 -13.97
C LEU A 63 6.91 -10.28 -15.10
N LEU A 64 7.52 -9.34 -15.85
CA LEU A 64 8.43 -9.65 -16.95
C LEU A 64 9.70 -10.37 -16.45
N GLU A 65 10.33 -9.86 -15.39
CA GLU A 65 11.58 -10.41 -14.84
C GLU A 65 11.39 -11.82 -14.24
N ASN A 66 10.16 -12.16 -13.84
CA ASN A 66 9.81 -13.49 -13.34
C ASN A 66 9.23 -14.40 -14.44
N GLY A 67 9.21 -13.97 -15.70
CA GLY A 67 8.70 -14.76 -16.82
C GLY A 67 7.20 -15.03 -16.78
N ILE A 68 6.43 -14.20 -16.05
CA ILE A 68 4.97 -14.34 -15.94
C ILE A 68 4.28 -13.81 -17.20
N VAL A 69 4.88 -12.80 -17.84
CA VAL A 69 4.33 -12.14 -19.04
C VAL A 69 5.37 -12.07 -20.16
N SER A 70 4.91 -12.03 -21.40
CA SER A 70 5.74 -11.79 -22.59
C SER A 70 6.22 -10.34 -22.66
N ARG A 71 7.13 -10.05 -23.59
CA ARG A 71 7.57 -8.67 -23.83
C ARG A 71 6.43 -7.81 -24.40
N GLU A 72 5.59 -8.37 -25.27
CA GLU A 72 4.42 -7.69 -25.83
C GLU A 72 3.38 -7.38 -24.73
N GLU A 73 3.13 -8.33 -23.83
CA GLU A 73 2.25 -8.13 -22.67
C GLU A 73 2.84 -7.06 -21.72
N PHE A 74 4.15 -7.11 -21.45
CA PHE A 74 4.83 -6.08 -20.67
C PHE A 74 4.62 -4.67 -21.23
N GLU A 75 4.79 -4.46 -22.54
CA GLU A 75 4.61 -3.14 -23.17
C GLU A 75 3.16 -2.61 -23.03
N LEU A 76 2.17 -3.51 -23.02
CA LEU A 76 0.77 -3.16 -22.76
C LEU A 76 0.55 -2.82 -21.27
N LEU A 77 1.10 -3.63 -20.37
CA LEU A 77 0.97 -3.48 -18.92
C LEU A 77 1.68 -2.21 -18.43
N GLU A 78 2.84 -1.88 -18.97
CA GLU A 78 3.62 -0.68 -18.63
C GLU A 78 2.82 0.60 -18.90
N LYS A 79 2.16 0.68 -20.07
CA LYS A 79 1.29 1.83 -20.41
C LYS A 79 0.09 1.95 -19.46
N LYS A 80 -0.56 0.83 -19.16
CA LYS A 80 -1.69 0.80 -18.20
C LYS A 80 -1.23 1.19 -16.79
N ALA A 81 -0.08 0.68 -16.35
CA ALA A 81 0.50 0.97 -15.06
C ALA A 81 0.86 2.46 -14.87
N GLU A 82 1.36 3.13 -15.91
CA GLU A 82 1.66 4.57 -15.84
C GLU A 82 0.38 5.41 -15.67
N ASN A 83 -0.70 5.04 -16.36
CA ASN A 83 -2.01 5.67 -16.17
C ASN A 83 -2.50 5.47 -14.72
N CYS A 84 -2.39 4.25 -14.20
CA CYS A 84 -2.75 3.94 -12.82
C CYS A 84 -1.91 4.68 -11.78
N ALA A 85 -0.62 4.83 -12.03
CA ALA A 85 0.26 5.61 -11.18
C ALA A 85 -0.16 7.08 -11.14
N SER A 86 -0.49 7.66 -12.30
CA SER A 86 -0.98 9.03 -12.42
C SER A 86 -2.32 9.25 -11.72
N LEU A 87 -3.28 8.33 -11.88
CA LEU A 87 -4.56 8.36 -11.18
C LEU A 87 -4.37 8.27 -9.65
N ALA A 88 -3.50 7.37 -9.19
CA ALA A 88 -3.17 7.25 -7.77
C ALA A 88 -2.51 8.51 -7.20
N HIS A 89 -1.60 9.14 -7.96
CA HIS A 89 -0.98 10.41 -7.59
C HIS A 89 -2.02 11.51 -7.39
N MET A 90 -2.93 11.66 -8.37
CA MET A 90 -4.03 12.64 -8.29
C MET A 90 -4.95 12.38 -7.09
N CYS A 91 -5.30 11.13 -6.81
CA CYS A 91 -6.09 10.76 -5.63
C CYS A 91 -5.40 11.23 -4.33
N GLY A 92 -4.07 11.05 -4.24
CA GLY A 92 -3.28 11.46 -3.08
C GLY A 92 -3.19 12.99 -2.88
N MET A 93 -3.17 13.76 -3.98
CA MET A 93 -3.07 15.22 -3.95
C MET A 93 -4.40 15.91 -3.65
N VAL A 94 -5.48 15.50 -4.32
CA VAL A 94 -6.71 16.32 -4.34
C VAL A 94 -7.49 16.17 -3.03
N ARG A 95 -7.41 15.02 -2.32
CA ARG A 95 -8.16 14.68 -1.08
C ARG A 95 -9.67 15.03 -1.11
N LYS A 96 -10.20 15.39 -2.27
CA LYS A 96 -11.56 15.82 -2.56
C LYS A 96 -11.97 15.13 -3.86
N ALA A 97 -12.79 14.10 -3.74
CA ALA A 97 -13.83 13.73 -4.71
C ALA A 97 -13.47 13.84 -6.20
N LEU A 98 -12.36 13.24 -6.63
CA LEU A 98 -12.49 12.22 -7.66
C LEU A 98 -12.66 10.92 -6.86
N ASP A 99 -13.69 10.15 -7.18
CA ASP A 99 -13.94 8.93 -6.42
C ASP A 99 -12.68 8.08 -6.45
N ALA A 100 -12.13 7.75 -5.27
CA ALA A 100 -11.00 6.85 -5.20
C ALA A 100 -11.34 5.52 -5.90
N ASN A 101 -12.63 5.15 -5.96
CA ASN A 101 -13.13 4.07 -6.80
C ASN A 101 -12.88 4.28 -8.29
N GLU A 102 -13.21 5.45 -8.86
CA GLU A 102 -12.98 5.73 -10.29
C GLU A 102 -11.48 5.72 -10.66
N THR A 103 -10.61 5.99 -9.68
CA THR A 103 -9.14 5.99 -9.86
C THR A 103 -8.49 4.63 -9.62
N VAL A 104 -9.08 3.78 -8.76
CA VAL A 104 -8.49 2.50 -8.34
C VAL A 104 -9.14 1.31 -9.05
N ASP A 105 -10.43 1.34 -9.37
CA ASP A 105 -11.14 0.23 -10.01
C ASP A 105 -10.50 -0.17 -11.35
N PRO A 106 -10.16 0.76 -12.28
CA PRO A 106 -9.47 0.40 -13.53
C PRO A 106 -8.08 -0.23 -13.31
N CYS A 107 -7.53 -0.04 -12.11
CA CYS A 107 -6.17 -0.43 -11.74
C CYS A 107 -6.11 -1.68 -10.87
N LEU A 108 -7.25 -2.31 -10.59
CA LEU A 108 -7.28 -3.63 -9.96
C LEU A 108 -6.64 -4.65 -10.89
N LEU A 109 -5.77 -5.51 -10.34
CA LEU A 109 -5.05 -6.56 -11.08
C LEU A 109 -5.99 -7.47 -11.89
N GLU A 110 -7.21 -7.69 -11.40
CA GLU A 110 -8.25 -8.47 -12.08
C GLU A 110 -8.67 -7.86 -13.44
N ASN A 111 -8.49 -6.56 -13.62
CA ASN A 111 -8.74 -5.84 -14.88
C ASN A 111 -7.54 -5.85 -15.83
N PHE A 112 -6.40 -6.36 -15.39
CA PHE A 112 -5.24 -6.59 -16.25
C PHE A 112 -5.27 -7.96 -16.93
N GLU A 113 -5.95 -8.96 -16.35
CA GLU A 113 -5.93 -10.37 -16.79
C GLU A 113 -6.98 -10.74 -17.86
N ARG A 114 -7.82 -9.81 -18.32
CA ARG A 114 -8.87 -10.10 -19.32
C ARG A 114 -8.68 -9.30 -20.60
N ASN A 115 -7.99 -9.89 -21.56
CA ASN A 115 -8.18 -9.68 -23.00
C ASN A 115 -7.87 -10.99 -23.73
#